data_AF-A0A1F4HP54-F1
#
_entry.id   AF-A0A1F4HP54-F1
#
_cell.length_a   1.000
_cell.length_b   1.000
_cell.length_c   1.000
_cell.angle_alpha   90.00
_cell.angle_beta   90.00
_cell.angle_gamma   90.00
#
_symmetry.space_group_name_H-M   'P 1'
#
loop_
_entity.id
_entity.type
_entity.pdbx_description
1 polymer ?
#
loop_
_entity_poly.entity_id
_entity_poly.type
_entity_poly.pdbx_seq_one_letter_code
_entity_poly.pdbx_strand_id
1 'polypeptide(L)'
;MRNIPQRLRGRWKLTLGLVLLGFFVSILLVVAGAAGLAWTSTETFCISCHEMKDNVYAEFKGTIHDQNRTGVRAICPDCHVPREVGPLLIRKMEATMELYGHFITRSISTKEKFEAKRHELATRVWKRMKKTDSLECRNCHKFDSMSHELQSPKAQRQHAKIATDKLTCIDCHFGIAHTEPSGPGPDEIKF
;
A
#
# COMPACT_ATOMS: atom_id res chain seq x y z
N MET A 1 -38.02 -20.04 -44.63
CA MET A 1 -37.19 -19.95 -43.40
C MET A 1 -35.82 -19.42 -43.80
N ARG A 2 -35.46 -18.17 -43.42
CA ARG A 2 -34.14 -17.60 -43.77
C ARG A 2 -33.06 -18.22 -42.86
N ASN A 3 -32.09 -18.90 -43.45
CA ASN A 3 -30.99 -19.54 -42.75
C ASN A 3 -30.20 -18.49 -41.93
N ILE A 4 -29.89 -18.82 -40.67
CA ILE A 4 -29.09 -18.03 -39.72
C ILE A 4 -27.88 -17.30 -40.37
N PRO A 5 -27.09 -17.92 -41.27
CA PRO A 5 -25.99 -17.23 -41.96
C PRO A 5 -26.38 -16.04 -42.85
N GLN A 6 -27.60 -16.00 -43.40
CA GLN A 6 -28.07 -14.86 -44.23
C GLN A 6 -28.50 -13.64 -43.38
N ARG A 7 -28.93 -13.84 -42.11
CA ARG A 7 -29.23 -12.74 -41.18
C ARG A 7 -27.96 -12.04 -40.67
N LEU A 8 -26.87 -12.78 -40.50
CA LEU A 8 -25.55 -12.25 -40.13
C LEU A 8 -24.93 -11.40 -41.26
N ARG A 9 -25.16 -11.76 -42.53
CA ARG A 9 -24.63 -11.05 -43.71
C ARG A 9 -25.23 -9.65 -43.92
N GLY A 10 -26.42 -9.35 -43.39
CA GLY A 10 -27.07 -8.04 -43.49
C GLY A 10 -26.82 -7.10 -42.30
N ARG A 11 -26.36 -7.64 -41.16
CA ARG A 11 -26.14 -6.87 -39.91
C ARG A 11 -24.66 -6.73 -39.54
N TRP A 12 -23.74 -7.13 -40.42
CA TRP A 12 -22.30 -7.07 -40.16
C TRP A 12 -21.81 -5.68 -39.74
N LYS A 13 -22.37 -4.59 -40.31
CA LYS A 13 -22.06 -3.21 -39.88
C LYS A 13 -22.50 -2.93 -38.45
N LEU A 14 -23.66 -3.45 -38.03
CA LEU A 14 -24.17 -3.31 -36.66
C LEU A 14 -23.35 -4.16 -35.69
N THR A 15 -23.03 -5.41 -36.04
CA THR A 15 -22.18 -6.29 -35.23
C THR A 15 -20.77 -5.70 -35.08
N LEU A 16 -20.18 -5.22 -36.17
CA LEU A 16 -18.88 -4.54 -36.16
C LEU A 16 -18.95 -3.26 -35.32
N GLY A 17 -20.01 -2.46 -35.46
CA GLY A 17 -20.22 -1.26 -34.64
C GLY A 17 -20.31 -1.56 -33.14
N LEU A 18 -21.03 -2.62 -32.75
CA LEU A 18 -21.12 -3.04 -31.34
C LEU A 18 -19.80 -3.57 -30.80
N VAL A 19 -19.04 -4.33 -31.60
CA VAL A 19 -17.71 -4.83 -31.21
C VAL A 19 -16.74 -3.67 -31.03
N LEU A 20 -16.70 -2.73 -31.96
CA LEU A 20 -15.86 -1.54 -31.86
C LEU A 20 -16.24 -0.70 -30.64
N LEU A 21 -17.54 -0.46 -30.41
CA LEU A 21 -18.02 0.24 -29.23
C LEU A 21 -17.58 -0.47 -27.94
N GLY A 22 -17.77 -1.79 -27.85
CA GLY A 22 -17.32 -2.59 -26.71
C GLY A 22 -15.82 -2.50 -26.47
N PHE A 23 -15.03 -2.51 -27.55
CA PHE A 23 -13.58 -2.33 -27.48
C PHE A 23 -13.20 -0.95 -26.94
N PHE A 24 -13.79 0.13 -27.48
CA PHE A 24 -13.53 1.49 -27.00
C PHE A 24 -13.95 1.69 -25.54
N VAL A 25 -15.12 1.17 -25.15
CA VAL A 25 -15.58 1.20 -23.75
C VAL A 25 -14.62 0.44 -22.85
N SER A 26 -14.14 -0.73 -23.28
CA SER A 26 -13.19 -1.54 -22.49
C SER A 26 -11.86 -0.80 -22.30
N ILE A 27 -11.31 -0.20 -23.35
CA ILE A 27 -10.10 0.63 -23.24
C ILE A 27 -10.33 1.79 -22.27
N LEU A 28 -11.45 2.51 -22.43
CA LEU A 28 -11.77 3.65 -21.57
C LEU A 28 -11.82 3.25 -20.10
N LEU A 29 -12.49 2.13 -19.78
CA LEU A 29 -12.59 1.62 -18.42
C LEU A 29 -11.23 1.22 -17.85
N VAL A 30 -10.39 0.53 -18.63
CA VAL A 30 -9.05 0.11 -18.18
C VAL A 30 -8.15 1.33 -17.95
N VAL A 31 -8.13 2.27 -18.88
CA VAL A 31 -7.31 3.49 -18.77
C VAL A 31 -7.77 4.35 -17.59
N ALA A 32 -9.08 4.58 -17.46
CA ALA A 32 -9.63 5.34 -16.35
C ALA A 32 -9.39 4.64 -15.01
N GLY A 33 -9.54 3.32 -14.95
CA GLY A 33 -9.24 2.52 -13.77
C GLY A 33 -7.78 2.61 -13.35
N ALA A 34 -6.85 2.44 -14.29
CA ALA A 34 -5.42 2.57 -14.04
C ALA A 34 -5.04 3.97 -13.55
N ALA A 35 -5.59 5.02 -14.19
CA ALA A 35 -5.38 6.40 -13.77
C ALA A 35 -5.92 6.65 -12.35
N GLY A 36 -7.10 6.12 -12.02
CA GLY A 36 -7.68 6.19 -10.67
C GLY A 36 -6.83 5.46 -9.62
N LEU A 37 -6.32 4.27 -9.94
CA LEU A 37 -5.42 3.53 -9.06
C LEU A 37 -4.11 4.28 -8.83
N ALA A 38 -3.54 4.89 -9.87
CA ALA A 38 -2.35 5.72 -9.76
C ALA A 38 -2.59 6.96 -8.91
N TRP A 39 -3.68 7.69 -9.16
CA TRP A 39 -4.03 8.91 -8.42
C TRP A 39 -4.30 8.62 -6.93
N THR A 40 -5.06 7.57 -6.63
CA THR A 40 -5.30 7.14 -5.23
C THR A 40 -4.05 6.55 -4.55
N SER A 41 -2.94 6.41 -5.27
CA SER A 41 -1.63 6.00 -4.76
C SER A 41 -0.65 7.16 -4.79
N THR A 42 -1.14 8.39 -4.61
CA THR A 42 -0.31 9.58 -4.41
C THR A 42 -0.34 10.02 -2.96
N GLU A 43 0.73 10.66 -2.49
CA GLU A 43 0.75 11.26 -1.15
C GLU A 43 -0.35 12.31 -0.98
N THR A 44 -0.58 13.15 -2.00
CA THR A 44 -1.63 14.18 -2.01
C THR A 44 -3.02 13.57 -1.76
N PHE A 45 -3.31 12.40 -2.33
CA PHE A 45 -4.55 11.69 -2.05
C PHE A 45 -4.58 11.16 -0.62
N CYS A 46 -3.51 10.50 -0.17
CA CYS A 46 -3.42 9.96 1.19
C CYS A 46 -3.68 11.04 2.25
N ILE A 47 -3.16 12.26 2.07
CA ILE A 47 -3.31 13.38 3.01
C ILE A 47 -4.54 14.27 2.73
N SER A 48 -5.41 13.86 1.80
CA SER A 48 -6.68 14.58 1.55
C SER A 48 -7.67 14.40 2.69
N CYS A 49 -7.53 13.33 3.48
CA CYS A 49 -8.28 13.07 4.70
C CYS A 49 -7.54 13.66 5.91
N HIS A 50 -8.29 14.34 6.79
CA HIS A 50 -7.74 14.97 8.00
C HIS A 50 -7.10 13.95 8.95
N GLU A 51 -7.64 12.73 9.03
CA GLU A 51 -7.10 11.66 9.88
C GLU A 51 -5.67 11.29 9.49
N MET A 52 -5.33 11.34 8.21
CA MET A 52 -3.97 11.06 7.73
C MET A 52 -3.10 12.32 7.81
N LYS A 53 -3.63 13.47 7.42
CA LYS A 53 -2.92 14.75 7.37
C LYS A 53 -2.46 15.23 8.74
N ASP A 54 -3.35 15.17 9.73
CA ASP A 54 -3.14 15.80 11.03
C ASP A 54 -2.39 14.86 11.99
N ASN A 55 -2.42 13.55 11.74
CA ASN A 55 -1.73 12.54 12.53
C ASN A 55 -0.48 12.04 11.79
N VAL A 56 -0.58 10.92 11.06
CA VAL A 56 0.58 10.19 10.52
C VAL A 56 1.46 11.01 9.57
N TYR A 57 0.89 11.92 8.78
CA TYR A 57 1.69 12.80 7.91
C TYR A 57 2.48 13.83 8.72
N ALA A 58 1.90 14.35 9.82
CA ALA A 58 2.62 15.25 10.71
C ALA A 58 3.84 14.55 11.35
N GLU A 59 3.71 13.27 11.70
CA GLU A 59 4.77 12.44 12.27
C GLU A 59 5.82 12.02 11.24
N PHE A 60 5.39 11.80 10.00
CA PHE A 60 6.26 11.40 8.91
C PHE A 60 7.26 12.49 8.51
N LYS A 61 6.85 13.76 8.62
CA LYS A 61 7.71 14.90 8.26
C LYS A 61 8.99 14.93 9.10
N GLY A 62 10.12 15.14 8.44
CA GLY A 62 11.44 15.18 9.06
C GLY A 62 12.04 13.81 9.39
N THR A 63 11.33 12.71 9.12
CA THR A 63 11.93 11.37 9.19
C THR A 63 12.94 11.17 8.06
N ILE A 64 13.80 10.15 8.19
CA ILE A 64 14.80 9.83 7.15
C ILE A 64 14.17 9.47 5.79
N HIS A 65 12.92 8.99 5.83
CA HIS A 65 12.14 8.65 4.65
C HIS A 65 11.46 9.86 4.02
N ASP A 66 11.26 10.96 4.76
CA ASP A 66 10.75 12.24 4.26
C ASP A 66 11.87 13.14 3.73
N GLN A 67 12.94 13.31 4.52
CA GLN A 67 14.05 14.21 4.20
C GLN A 67 15.39 13.55 4.53
N ASN A 68 16.30 13.54 3.56
CA ASN A 68 17.66 13.06 3.74
C ASN A 68 18.64 13.78 2.81
N ARG A 69 19.93 13.56 3.07
CA ARG A 69 21.06 14.20 2.38
C ARG A 69 21.12 13.97 0.87
N THR A 70 20.44 12.96 0.34
CA THR A 70 20.49 12.58 -1.08
C THR A 70 19.27 12.99 -1.88
N GLY A 71 18.22 13.48 -1.22
CA GLY A 71 16.95 13.84 -1.86
C GLY A 71 16.07 12.64 -2.28
N VAL A 72 16.50 11.40 -2.03
CA VAL A 72 15.72 10.20 -2.33
C VAL A 72 14.65 10.01 -1.27
N ARG A 73 13.38 10.19 -1.60
CA ARG A 73 12.27 10.14 -0.63
C ARG A 73 11.38 8.94 -0.89
N ALA A 74 10.92 8.29 0.18
CA ALA A 74 9.84 7.31 0.12
C ALA A 74 8.57 8.00 0.60
N ILE A 75 7.48 7.91 -0.14
CA ILE A 75 6.20 8.55 0.21
C ILE A 75 5.21 7.54 0.79
N CYS A 76 4.06 8.00 1.30
CA CYS A 76 3.05 7.13 1.90
C CYS A 76 2.79 5.80 1.14
N PRO A 77 2.50 5.82 -0.18
CA PRO A 77 2.25 4.59 -0.94
C PRO A 77 3.47 3.69 -1.09
N ASP A 78 4.71 4.20 -1.04
CA ASP A 78 5.90 3.35 -1.15
C ASP A 78 6.01 2.35 0.00
N CYS A 79 5.46 2.69 1.17
CA CYS A 79 5.43 1.82 2.35
C CYS A 79 4.05 1.17 2.59
N HIS A 80 2.96 1.82 2.16
CA HIS A 80 1.59 1.37 2.49
C HIS A 80 0.82 0.73 1.32
N VAL A 81 1.31 0.79 0.08
CA VAL A 81 0.63 0.26 -1.10
C VAL A 81 1.61 -0.62 -1.91
N PRO A 82 1.32 -1.92 -2.10
CA PRO A 82 2.15 -2.78 -2.94
C PRO A 82 2.27 -2.27 -4.38
N ARG A 83 3.39 -2.55 -5.06
CA ARG A 83 3.60 -2.16 -6.46
C ARG A 83 3.06 -3.19 -7.45
N GLU A 84 3.00 -4.45 -7.04
CA GLU A 84 2.52 -5.57 -7.82
C GLU A 84 1.00 -5.49 -7.98
N VAL A 85 0.50 -5.67 -9.21
CA VAL A 85 -0.91 -5.46 -9.55
C VAL A 85 -1.87 -6.27 -8.67
N GLY A 86 -1.59 -7.55 -8.43
CA GLY A 86 -2.44 -8.40 -7.58
C GLY A 86 -2.55 -7.88 -6.14
N PRO A 87 -1.44 -7.81 -5.38
CA PRO A 87 -1.40 -7.23 -4.04
C PRO A 87 -1.95 -5.79 -3.96
N LEU A 88 -1.67 -4.94 -4.96
CA LEU A 88 -2.21 -3.58 -5.05
C LEU A 88 -3.73 -3.60 -5.07
N LEU A 89 -4.34 -4.40 -5.94
CA LEU A 89 -5.80 -4.50 -6.06
C LEU A 89 -6.43 -5.00 -4.76
N ILE A 90 -5.83 -6.02 -4.12
CA ILE A 90 -6.28 -6.52 -2.81
C ILE A 90 -6.26 -5.39 -1.78
N ARG A 91 -5.14 -4.69 -1.65
CA ARG A 91 -5.01 -3.61 -0.67
C ARG A 91 -5.99 -2.46 -0.91
N LYS A 92 -6.26 -2.13 -2.18
CA LYS A 92 -7.25 -1.11 -2.57
C LYS A 92 -8.68 -1.53 -2.24
N MET A 93 -9.01 -2.82 -2.39
CA MET A 93 -10.29 -3.36 -1.92
C MET A 93 -10.40 -3.29 -0.40
N GLU A 94 -9.36 -3.68 0.35
CA GLU A 94 -9.34 -3.57 1.81
C GLU A 94 -9.45 -2.12 2.30
N ALA A 95 -8.85 -1.17 1.55
CA ALA A 95 -8.91 0.26 1.86
C ALA A 95 -10.34 0.84 1.83
N THR A 96 -11.30 0.14 1.20
CA THR A 96 -12.72 0.57 1.26
C THR A 96 -13.25 0.62 2.70
N MET A 97 -12.69 -0.19 3.61
CA MET A 97 -13.01 -0.14 5.03
C MET A 97 -12.50 1.13 5.71
N GLU A 98 -11.45 1.76 5.20
CA GLU A 98 -10.98 3.06 5.68
C GLU A 98 -11.95 4.17 5.27
N LEU A 99 -12.53 4.09 4.07
CA LEU A 99 -13.60 5.00 3.63
C LEU A 99 -14.87 4.83 4.47
N TYR A 100 -15.25 3.59 4.77
CA TYR A 100 -16.34 3.32 5.72
C TYR A 100 -16.01 3.88 7.12
N GLY A 101 -14.75 3.75 7.54
CA GLY A 101 -14.17 4.34 8.73
C GLY A 101 -14.36 5.86 8.79
N HIS A 102 -14.06 6.55 7.70
CA HIS A 102 -14.11 7.99 7.55
C HIS A 102 -15.56 8.51 7.46
N PHE A 103 -16.36 7.99 6.51
CA PHE A 103 -17.67 8.54 6.19
C PHE A 103 -18.78 8.08 7.13
N ILE A 104 -18.74 6.82 7.61
CA ILE A 104 -19.85 6.21 8.33
C ILE A 104 -19.56 6.16 9.83
N THR A 105 -18.50 5.46 10.23
CA THR A 105 -18.25 5.22 11.67
C THR A 105 -17.54 6.37 12.37
N ARG A 106 -16.79 7.18 11.62
CA ARG A 106 -15.92 8.25 12.15
C ARG A 106 -15.04 7.75 13.30
N SER A 107 -14.50 6.55 13.15
CA SER A 107 -13.89 5.80 14.26
C SER A 107 -12.54 6.36 14.70
N ILE A 108 -11.89 7.19 13.87
CA ILE A 108 -10.61 7.87 14.13
C ILE A 108 -10.65 9.36 13.72
N SER A 109 -11.85 9.97 13.70
CA SER A 109 -12.09 11.32 13.15
C SER A 109 -11.52 12.48 13.98
N THR A 110 -10.91 12.21 15.13
CA THR A 110 -10.21 13.21 15.95
C THR A 110 -8.90 12.61 16.40
N LYS A 111 -7.95 13.44 16.81
CA LYS A 111 -6.66 12.98 17.32
C LYS A 111 -6.84 12.02 18.49
N GLU A 112 -7.73 12.34 19.43
CA GLU A 112 -7.99 11.50 20.62
C GLU A 112 -8.50 10.12 20.23
N LYS A 113 -9.42 10.04 19.25
CA LYS A 113 -9.91 8.76 18.73
C LYS A 113 -8.83 7.98 17.98
N PHE A 114 -7.98 8.67 17.22
CA PHE A 114 -6.84 8.07 16.54
C PHE A 114 -5.86 7.48 17.56
N GLU A 115 -5.46 8.25 18.58
CA GLU A 115 -4.57 7.82 19.66
C GLU A 115 -5.14 6.63 20.42
N ALA A 116 -6.44 6.65 20.76
CA ALA A 116 -7.11 5.53 21.42
C ALA A 116 -7.07 4.22 20.62
N LYS A 117 -6.85 4.30 19.31
CA LYS A 117 -6.74 3.14 18.41
C LYS A 117 -5.34 2.95 17.83
N ARG A 118 -4.33 3.74 18.23
CA ARG A 118 -3.02 3.75 17.56
C ARG A 118 -2.39 2.36 17.51
N HIS A 119 -2.38 1.64 18.63
CA HIS A 119 -1.81 0.28 18.70
C HIS A 119 -2.57 -0.70 17.79
N GLU A 120 -3.90 -0.65 17.77
CA GLU A 120 -4.74 -1.47 16.89
C GLU A 120 -4.43 -1.21 15.41
N LEU A 121 -4.34 0.07 15.02
CA LEU A 121 -4.06 0.48 13.65
C LEU A 121 -2.64 0.07 13.22
N ALA A 122 -1.65 0.32 14.07
CA ALA A 122 -0.26 -0.07 13.82
C ALA A 122 -0.13 -1.59 13.68
N THR A 123 -0.75 -2.36 14.58
CA THR A 123 -0.75 -3.82 14.56
C THR A 123 -1.30 -4.39 13.25
N ARG A 124 -2.36 -3.78 12.68
CA ARG A 124 -2.88 -4.20 11.37
C ARG A 124 -1.86 -4.01 10.25
N VAL A 125 -1.15 -2.87 10.24
CA VAL A 125 -0.10 -2.58 9.27
C VAL A 125 1.06 -3.54 9.43
N TRP A 126 1.53 -3.76 10.66
CA TRP A 126 2.61 -4.69 10.97
C TRP A 126 2.27 -6.12 10.60
N LYS A 127 1.06 -6.60 10.93
CA LYS A 127 0.59 -7.93 10.55
C LYS A 127 0.69 -8.15 9.04
N ARG A 128 0.24 -7.16 8.27
CA ARG A 128 0.30 -7.21 6.80
C ARG A 128 1.74 -7.24 6.32
N MET A 129 2.58 -6.32 6.79
CA MET A 129 4.00 -6.25 6.42
C MET A 129 4.73 -7.55 6.78
N LYS A 130 4.45 -8.17 7.93
CA LYS A 130 5.00 -9.50 8.28
C LYS A 130 4.53 -10.59 7.33
N LYS A 131 3.22 -10.63 7.02
CA LYS A 131 2.63 -11.62 6.12
C LYS A 131 3.23 -11.56 4.71
N THR A 132 3.67 -10.38 4.27
CA THR A 132 4.26 -10.16 2.94
C THR A 132 5.80 -10.10 2.96
N ASP A 133 6.46 -10.53 4.04
CA ASP A 133 7.92 -10.43 4.22
C ASP A 133 8.46 -9.00 3.96
N SER A 134 7.73 -8.00 4.47
CA SER A 134 8.04 -6.58 4.32
C SER A 134 8.27 -6.18 2.85
N LEU A 135 7.43 -6.69 1.95
CA LEU A 135 7.47 -6.47 0.50
C LEU A 135 7.80 -5.02 0.13
N GLU A 136 7.06 -4.07 0.71
CA GLU A 136 7.23 -2.65 0.46
C GLU A 136 8.61 -2.13 0.87
N CYS A 137 9.14 -2.58 2.02
CA CYS A 137 10.49 -2.25 2.46
C CYS A 137 11.54 -2.80 1.48
N ARG A 138 11.38 -4.05 1.05
CA ARG A 138 12.34 -4.75 0.17
C ARG A 138 12.37 -4.23 -1.25
N ASN A 139 11.34 -3.50 -1.69
CA ASN A 139 11.34 -2.81 -2.98
C ASN A 139 12.46 -1.75 -3.08
N CYS A 140 12.90 -1.21 -1.95
CA CYS A 140 13.99 -0.24 -1.88
C CYS A 140 15.20 -0.78 -1.09
N HIS A 141 14.98 -1.55 -0.03
CA HIS A 141 16.01 -2.11 0.85
C HIS A 141 16.27 -3.59 0.53
N LYS A 142 17.08 -3.83 -0.50
CA LYS A 142 17.49 -5.19 -0.85
C LYS A 142 18.59 -5.68 0.08
N PHE A 143 18.40 -6.86 0.65
CA PHE A 143 19.30 -7.44 1.64
C PHE A 143 20.70 -7.70 1.06
N ASP A 144 20.78 -8.20 -0.16
CA ASP A 144 22.03 -8.45 -0.91
C ASP A 144 22.83 -7.18 -1.22
N SER A 145 22.16 -6.03 -1.22
CA SER A 145 22.72 -4.73 -1.53
C SER A 145 23.09 -3.95 -0.26
N MET A 146 22.85 -4.50 0.93
CA MET A 146 23.27 -3.90 2.19
C MET A 146 24.76 -4.14 2.42
N SER A 147 25.53 -3.07 2.61
CA SER A 147 26.95 -3.21 2.94
C SER A 147 27.14 -3.72 4.38
N HIS A 148 27.50 -4.99 4.53
CA HIS A 148 27.73 -5.62 5.84
C HIS A 148 28.80 -4.88 6.66
N GLU A 149 29.91 -4.47 6.03
CA GLU A 149 31.03 -3.79 6.70
C GLU A 149 30.70 -2.40 7.23
N LEU A 150 29.65 -1.75 6.71
CA LEU A 150 29.22 -0.42 7.15
C LEU A 150 28.17 -0.49 8.27
N GLN A 151 27.70 -1.69 8.62
CA GLN A 151 26.74 -1.89 9.70
C GLN A 151 27.44 -1.90 11.05
N SER A 152 26.72 -1.52 12.11
CA SER A 152 27.23 -1.72 13.47
C SER A 152 27.39 -3.22 13.77
N PRO A 153 28.30 -3.64 14.67
CA PRO A 153 28.46 -5.05 15.02
C PRO A 153 27.17 -5.71 15.51
N LYS A 154 26.27 -4.94 16.16
CA LYS A 154 24.94 -5.42 16.56
C LYS A 154 24.07 -5.68 15.33
N ALA A 155 24.01 -4.74 14.39
CA ALA A 155 23.20 -4.87 13.17
C ALA A 155 23.66 -6.04 12.31
N GLN A 156 24.98 -6.23 12.14
CA GLN A 156 25.55 -7.39 11.43
C GLN A 156 25.03 -8.72 12.00
N ARG A 157 25.12 -8.89 13.33
CA ARG A 157 24.63 -10.10 14.00
C ARG A 157 23.14 -10.32 13.85
N GLN A 158 22.33 -9.25 13.89
CA GLN A 158 20.87 -9.38 13.75
C GLN A 158 20.47 -9.65 12.30
N HIS A 159 21.07 -8.95 11.34
CA HIS A 159 20.81 -9.18 9.93
C HIS A 159 21.23 -10.58 9.48
N ALA A 160 22.30 -11.15 10.04
CA ALA A 160 22.68 -12.54 9.78
C ALA A 160 21.60 -13.56 10.20
N LYS A 161 20.79 -13.24 11.22
CA LYS A 161 19.70 -14.10 11.70
C LYS A 161 18.43 -14.02 10.87
N ILE A 162 18.27 -12.99 10.04
CA ILE A 162 17.05 -12.81 9.22
C ILE A 162 16.76 -14.06 8.38
N ALA A 163 17.81 -14.63 7.76
CA ALA A 163 17.67 -15.83 6.92
C ALA A 163 17.36 -17.10 7.73
N THR A 164 17.96 -17.28 8.91
CA THR A 164 17.78 -18.48 9.73
C THR A 164 16.46 -18.47 10.49
N ASP A 165 16.07 -17.31 11.00
CA ASP A 165 14.96 -17.15 11.94
C ASP A 165 13.68 -16.70 11.22
N LYS A 166 13.73 -16.56 9.88
CA LYS A 166 12.62 -16.11 9.01
C LYS A 166 12.01 -14.78 9.48
N LEU A 167 12.86 -13.87 9.95
CA LEU A 167 12.45 -12.54 10.38
C LEU A 167 12.21 -11.64 9.16
N THR A 168 11.32 -10.69 9.33
CA THR A 168 10.99 -9.66 8.36
C THR A 168 11.57 -8.31 8.82
N CYS A 169 11.61 -7.32 7.94
CA CYS A 169 12.19 -6.01 8.27
C CYS A 169 11.45 -5.34 9.43
N ILE A 170 10.11 -5.46 9.45
CA ILE A 170 9.23 -4.82 10.44
C ILE A 170 9.34 -5.46 11.83
N ASP A 171 9.94 -6.65 11.97
CA ASP A 171 10.15 -7.29 13.29
C ASP A 171 11.11 -6.50 14.19
N CYS A 172 12.01 -5.71 13.59
CA CYS A 172 12.92 -4.84 14.34
C CYS A 172 12.78 -3.36 13.94
N HIS A 173 12.42 -3.07 12.70
CA HIS A 173 12.31 -1.71 12.17
C HIS A 173 10.85 -1.23 12.11
N PHE A 174 10.15 -1.28 13.24
CA PHE A 174 8.84 -0.67 13.43
C PHE A 174 8.96 0.75 14.01
N GLY A 175 7.90 1.55 13.92
CA GLY A 175 7.93 2.96 14.38
C GLY A 175 8.88 3.87 13.58
N ILE A 176 9.33 3.45 12.40
CA ILE A 176 10.37 4.16 11.62
C ILE A 176 9.95 5.53 11.06
N ALA A 177 8.65 5.76 10.90
CA ALA A 177 8.11 6.95 10.25
C ALA A 177 6.96 7.61 11.03
N HIS A 178 6.46 6.94 12.06
CA HIS A 178 5.30 7.34 12.83
C HIS A 178 5.57 7.08 14.31
N THR A 179 4.92 7.82 15.20
CA THR A 179 5.08 7.63 16.64
C THR A 179 4.70 6.20 17.00
N GLU A 180 5.65 5.50 17.61
CA GLU A 180 5.47 4.13 18.06
C GLU A 180 4.35 4.06 19.12
N PRO A 181 3.36 3.16 18.96
CA PRO A 181 2.32 3.00 19.97
C PRO A 181 2.88 2.35 21.24
N SER A 182 2.32 2.70 22.39
CA SER A 182 2.51 1.93 23.61
C SER A 182 1.92 0.54 23.47
N GLY A 183 2.67 -0.49 23.89
CA GLY A 183 2.22 -1.88 23.90
C GLY A 183 3.25 -2.83 23.28
N PRO A 184 2.88 -4.12 23.10
CA PRO A 184 3.77 -5.10 22.49
C PRO A 184 4.12 -4.76 21.05
N GLY A 185 5.37 -4.98 20.70
CA GLY A 185 5.91 -4.83 19.35
C GLY A 185 5.48 -5.97 18.41
N PRO A 186 5.77 -5.84 17.10
CA PRO A 186 5.40 -6.84 16.11
C PRO A 186 6.04 -8.22 16.33
N ASP A 187 7.21 -8.30 16.96
CA ASP A 187 7.89 -9.54 17.34
C ASP A 187 7.22 -10.24 18.54
N GLU A 188 6.55 -9.48 19.41
CA GLU A 188 5.85 -9.99 20.59
C GLU A 188 4.41 -10.43 20.30
N ILE A 189 3.83 -9.97 19.18
CA ILE A 189 2.46 -10.30 18.78
C ILE A 189 2.44 -11.58 17.95
N LYS A 190 1.67 -12.58 18.42
CA LYS A 190 1.37 -13.80 17.66
C LYS A 190 0.20 -13.52 16.70
N PHE A 191 0.43 -13.72 15.40
CA PHE A 191 -0.52 -13.40 14.33
C PHE A 191 -1.30 -14.58 13.77
#